data_AF-A0A357HGC0-F1
#
_entry.id   AF-A0A357HGC0-F1
#
_cell.length_a   1.000
_cell.length_b   1.000
_cell.length_c   1.000
_cell.angle_alpha   90.00
_cell.angle_beta   90.00
_cell.angle_gamma   90.00
#
_symmetry.space_group_name_H-M   'P 1'
#
loop_
_entity.id
_entity.type
_entity.pdbx_description
1 polymer ?
#
loop_
_entity_poly.entity_id
_entity_poly.type
_entity_poly.pdbx_seq_one_letter_code
_entity_poly.pdbx_strand_id
1 'polypeptide(L)'
;MPLIIMFRLGSEKEAAASGATFIWVNSLVGVIARTQIGAFDPQFILPLAGAVMLGGFAGSYMGAVRFNAKTIQQVMGGIILIAILFLIKGIL
;
A
#
# COMPACT_ATOMS: atom_id res chain seq x y z
N MET A 1 5.11 6.02 -6.48
CA MET A 1 4.14 6.87 -5.75
C MET A 1 4.59 8.32 -5.64
N PRO A 2 5.71 8.65 -4.98
CA PRO A 2 6.07 10.04 -4.72
C PRO A 2 6.43 10.81 -6.00
N LEU A 3 7.10 10.13 -6.95
CA LEU A 3 7.46 10.71 -8.24
C LEU A 3 6.24 11.13 -9.08
N ILE A 4 5.12 10.39 -9.00
CA ILE A 4 3.89 10.74 -9.73
C ILE A 4 3.39 12.12 -9.28
N ILE A 5 3.47 12.40 -7.98
CA ILE A 5 3.03 13.68 -7.39
C ILE A 5 4.08 14.78 -7.68
N MET A 6 5.37 14.49 -7.48
CA MET A 6 6.46 15.45 -7.72
C MET A 6 6.50 15.96 -9.16
N PHE A 7 6.31 15.06 -10.13
CA PHE A 7 6.29 15.40 -11.55
C PHE A 7 4.89 15.80 -12.05
N ARG A 8 3.89 15.89 -11.16
CA ARG A 8 2.50 16.24 -11.50
C ARG A 8 1.91 15.36 -12.61
N LEU A 9 2.31 14.09 -12.65
CA LEU A 9 1.90 13.09 -13.65
C LEU A 9 0.50 12.53 -13.39
N GLY A 10 -0.08 12.83 -12.23
CA GLY A 10 -1.41 12.43 -11.85
C GLY A 10 -1.79 13.03 -10.50
N SER A 11 -3.08 12.99 -10.21
CA SER A 11 -3.63 13.34 -8.91
C SER A 11 -3.19 12.37 -7.81
N GLU A 12 -3.39 12.75 -6.56
CA GLU A 12 -3.09 11.92 -5.39
C GLU A 12 -3.87 10.60 -5.39
N LYS A 13 -5.10 10.62 -5.91
CA LYS A 13 -5.92 9.41 -6.07
C LYS A 13 -5.32 8.48 -7.13
N GLU A 14 -4.87 9.01 -8.27
CA GLU A 14 -4.25 8.22 -9.34
C GLU A 14 -2.90 7.65 -8.90
N ALA A 15 -2.10 8.44 -8.19
CA ALA A 15 -0.90 7.96 -7.55
C ALA A 15 -1.26 6.79 -6.63
N ALA A 16 -2.10 7.00 -5.60
CA ALA A 16 -2.50 5.95 -4.66
C ALA A 16 -3.02 4.67 -5.35
N ALA A 17 -3.86 4.81 -6.39
CA ALA A 17 -4.38 3.68 -7.17
C ALA A 17 -3.26 2.91 -7.89
N SER A 18 -2.35 3.60 -8.57
CA SER A 18 -1.19 2.98 -9.23
C SER A 18 -0.30 2.23 -8.22
N GLY A 19 -0.16 2.75 -6.99
CA GLY A 19 0.62 2.12 -5.94
C GLY A 19 -0.02 0.87 -5.38
N ALA A 20 -1.32 0.93 -5.14
CA ALA A 20 -2.10 -0.23 -4.72
C ALA A 20 -2.01 -1.36 -5.75
N THR A 21 -2.16 -1.05 -7.04
CA THR A 21 -2.01 -2.04 -8.12
C THR A 21 -0.60 -2.61 -8.17
N PHE A 22 0.43 -1.78 -8.04
CA PHE A 22 1.83 -2.25 -8.02
C PHE A 22 2.10 -3.19 -6.84
N ILE A 23 1.69 -2.80 -5.63
CA ILE A 23 1.83 -3.63 -4.43
C ILE A 23 1.09 -4.96 -4.60
N TRP A 24 -0.14 -4.92 -5.10
CA TRP A 24 -0.96 -6.11 -5.30
C TRP A 24 -0.31 -7.10 -6.27
N VAL A 25 0.14 -6.64 -7.43
CA VAL A 25 0.81 -7.49 -8.43
C VAL A 25 2.10 -8.07 -7.86
N ASN A 26 2.92 -7.24 -7.20
CA ASN A 26 4.17 -7.70 -6.60
C ASN A 26 3.94 -8.76 -5.51
N SER A 27 2.93 -8.56 -4.65
CA SER A 27 2.53 -9.55 -3.65
C SER A 27 2.03 -10.84 -4.29
N LEU A 28 1.22 -10.78 -5.35
CA LEU A 28 0.72 -11.97 -6.05
C LEU A 28 1.87 -12.79 -6.62
N VAL A 29 2.82 -12.15 -7.31
CA VAL A 29 4.02 -12.81 -7.84
C VAL A 29 4.82 -13.47 -6.71
N GLY A 30 5.00 -12.78 -5.58
CA GLY A 30 5.70 -13.32 -4.41
C GLY A 30 5.02 -14.55 -3.80
N VAL A 31 3.68 -14.56 -3.74
CA VAL A 31 2.92 -15.72 -3.27
C VAL A 31 3.10 -16.90 -4.23
N ILE A 32 2.97 -16.68 -5.54
CA ILE A 32 3.16 -17.73 -6.56
C ILE A 32 4.56 -18.36 -6.43
N ALA A 33 5.60 -17.54 -6.31
CA ALA A 33 6.98 -18.01 -6.16
C ALA A 33 7.17 -18.84 -4.87
N ARG A 34 6.59 -18.42 -3.74
CA ARG A 34 6.66 -19.17 -2.47
C ARG A 34 5.94 -20.51 -2.55
N THR A 35 4.82 -20.56 -3.26
CA THR A 35 4.09 -21.81 -3.52
C THR A 35 4.90 -22.78 -4.37
N GLN A 36 5.63 -22.29 -5.38
CA GLN A 36 6.47 -23.14 -6.25
C GLN A 36 7.66 -23.76 -5.51
N ILE A 37 8.27 -23.03 -4.56
CA ILE A 37 9.46 -23.49 -3.81
C ILE A 37 9.06 -24.29 -2.55
N GLY A 38 7.76 -24.50 -2.31
CA GLY A 38 7.25 -25.23 -1.14
C GLY A 38 7.40 -24.47 0.19
N ALA A 39 7.72 -23.18 0.15
CA ALA A 39 7.89 -22.30 1.31
C ALA A 39 6.58 -21.59 1.71
N PHE A 40 5.44 -22.17 1.35
CA PHE A 40 4.13 -21.64 1.68
C PHE A 40 3.69 -22.18 3.04
N ASP A 41 3.71 -21.31 4.06
CA ASP A 41 3.19 -21.62 5.39
C ASP A 41 1.77 -21.03 5.54
N PRO A 42 0.71 -21.87 5.49
CA PRO A 42 -0.65 -21.41 5.64
C PRO A 42 -0.92 -20.78 7.00
N GLN A 43 -0.29 -21.25 8.08
CA GLN A 43 -0.55 -20.74 9.43
C GLN A 43 -0.08 -19.29 9.58
N PHE A 44 0.97 -18.90 8.86
CA PHE A 44 1.45 -17.54 8.81
C PHE A 44 0.71 -16.68 7.75
N ILE A 45 0.41 -17.25 6.58
CA ILE A 45 -0.13 -16.49 5.45
C ILE A 45 -1.63 -16.20 5.62
N LEU A 46 -2.44 -17.10 6.19
CA LEU A 46 -3.89 -16.89 6.35
C LEU A 46 -4.22 -15.66 7.22
N PRO A 47 -3.60 -15.46 8.39
CA PRO A 47 -3.84 -14.27 9.19
C PRO A 47 -3.45 -12.98 8.47
N LEU A 48 -2.31 -12.98 7.76
CA LEU A 48 -1.88 -11.85 6.94
C LEU A 48 -2.87 -11.56 5.81
N ALA A 49 -3.34 -12.59 5.11
CA ALA A 49 -4.34 -12.46 4.06
C ALA A 49 -5.65 -11.88 4.59
N GLY A 50 -6.10 -12.31 5.77
CA GLY A 50 -7.27 -11.74 6.44
C GLY A 50 -7.08 -10.25 6.76
N ALA A 51 -5.93 -9.87 7.32
CA ALA A 51 -5.60 -8.48 7.61
C ALA A 51 -5.55 -7.61 6.34
N VAL A 52 -4.95 -8.11 5.25
CA VAL A 52 -4.87 -7.41 3.97
C VAL A 52 -6.26 -7.28 3.33
N MET A 53 -7.12 -8.30 3.41
CA MET A 53 -8.49 -8.20 2.89
C MET A 53 -9.31 -7.17 3.66
N LEU A 54 -9.27 -7.20 5.00
CA LEU A 54 -10.00 -6.24 5.82
C LEU A 54 -9.48 -4.81 5.62
N GLY A 55 -8.17 -4.62 5.67
CA GLY A 55 -7.54 -3.31 5.48
C GLY A 55 -7.73 -2.78 4.06
N GLY A 56 -7.60 -3.64 3.05
CA GLY A 56 -7.83 -3.31 1.65
C GLY A 56 -9.27 -2.90 1.39
N PHE A 57 -10.24 -3.70 1.85
CA PHE A 57 -11.66 -3.39 1.66
C PHE A 57 -12.08 -2.10 2.38
N ALA A 58 -11.71 -1.96 3.66
CA ALA A 58 -11.99 -0.75 4.43
C ALA A 58 -11.33 0.49 3.82
N GLY A 59 -10.06 0.38 3.42
CA GLY A 59 -9.29 1.44 2.79
C GLY A 59 -9.86 1.86 1.43
N SER A 60 -10.21 0.91 0.57
CA SER A 60 -10.85 1.17 -0.73
C SER A 60 -12.21 1.85 -0.58
N TYR A 61 -13.04 1.38 0.36
CA TYR A 61 -14.35 2.00 0.61
C TYR A 61 -14.20 3.44 1.10
N MET A 62 -13.33 3.68 2.09
CA MET A 62 -13.11 5.02 2.64
C MET A 62 -12.48 5.96 1.61
N GLY A 63 -11.52 5.49 0.82
CA GLY A 63 -10.85 6.27 -0.22
C GLY A 63 -11.74 6.59 -1.44
N ALA A 64 -12.66 5.69 -1.80
CA ALA A 64 -13.55 5.88 -2.95
C ALA A 64 -14.80 6.72 -2.59
N VAL A 65 -15.45 6.41 -1.47
CA VAL A 65 -16.79 6.92 -1.15
C VAL A 65 -16.76 8.07 -0.14
N ARG A 66 -15.88 8.01 0.86
CA ARG A 66 -15.97 8.89 2.04
C ARG A 66 -14.98 10.06 2.01
N PHE A 67 -13.83 9.91 1.36
CA PHE A 67 -12.76 10.89 1.40
C PHE A 67 -12.62 11.72 0.12
N ASN A 68 -12.54 13.03 0.32
CA ASN A 68 -12.23 14.00 -0.72
C ASN A 68 -10.73 13.97 -1.04
N ALA A 69 -10.34 14.45 -2.23
CA ALA A 69 -8.94 14.43 -2.69
C ALA A 69 -7.97 15.07 -1.67
N LYS A 70 -8.39 16.19 -1.06
CA LYS A 70 -7.61 16.90 -0.03
C LYS A 70 -7.33 16.04 1.22
N THR A 71 -8.31 15.23 1.65
CA THR A 71 -8.16 14.34 2.80
C THR A 71 -7.19 13.21 2.48
N ILE A 72 -7.29 12.62 1.29
CA ILE A 72 -6.37 11.57 0.82
C ILE A 72 -4.94 12.13 0.72
N GLN A 73 -4.77 13.35 0.21
CA GLN A 73 -3.49 14.04 0.15
C GLN A 73 -2.88 14.24 1.56
N GLN A 74 -3.67 14.71 2.52
CA GLN A 74 -3.21 14.90 3.91
C GLN A 74 -2.81 13.58 4.56
N VAL A 75 -3.61 12.52 4.38
CA VAL A 75 -3.32 11.18 4.91
C VAL A 75 -2.05 10.61 4.28
N MET A 76 -1.91 10.65 2.95
CA MET A 76 -0.70 10.18 2.28
C MET A 76 0.53 10.98 2.70
N GLY A 77 0.44 12.31 2.78
CA GLY A 77 1.53 13.16 3.26
C GLY A 77 1.96 12.80 4.67
N GLY A 78 1.00 12.56 5.57
CA GLY A 78 1.27 12.10 6.93
C GLY A 78 1.98 10.75 6.97
N ILE A 79 1.53 9.77 6.18
CA ILE A 79 2.15 8.44 6.08
C ILE A 79 3.60 8.56 5.59
N ILE A 80 3.86 9.37 4.55
CA ILE A 80 5.20 9.60 4.02
C ILE A 80 6.10 10.23 5.07
N LEU A 81 5.60 11.22 5.82
CA LEU A 81 6.36 11.90 6.85
C LEU A 81 6.74 10.96 8.00
N ILE A 82 5.80 10.10 8.44
CA ILE A 82 6.08 9.05 9.43
C ILE A 82 7.12 8.06 8.89
N ALA A 83 6.98 7.63 7.62
CA ALA A 83 7.92 6.71 6.99
C ALA A 83 9.34 7.29 6.93
N ILE A 84 9.47 8.59 6.61
CA ILE A 84 10.77 9.29 6.60
C ILE A 84 11.36 9.34 8.02
N LEU A 85 10.56 9.67 9.04
CA LEU A 85 11.03 9.69 10.43
C LEU A 85 11.52 8.31 10.89
N PHE A 86 10.78 7.24 10.56
CA PHE A 86 11.20 5.87 10.84
C PHE A 86 12.48 5.49 10.12
N LEU A 87 12.63 5.89 8.85
CA LEU A 87 13.81 5.61 8.06
C LEU A 87 15.05 6.29 8.66
N ILE A 88 14.94 7.58 9.03
CA ILE A 88 16.04 8.31 9.66
C ILE A 88 16.43 7.67 11.00
N LYS A 89 15.46 7.27 11.83
CA LYS A 89 15.71 6.60 13.10
C LYS A 89 16.36 5.23 12.94
N GLY A 90 16.10 4.52 11.84
CA GLY A 90 16.75 3.24 11.54
C GLY A 90 18.17 3.38 10.99
N ILE A 91 18.58 4.58 10.54
CA ILE A 91 19.92 4.87 10.00
C ILE A 91 20.86 5.43 11.08
N LEU A 92 20.32 6.15 12.07
CA LEU A 92 21.06 6.74 13.20
C LEU A 92 21.29 5.72 14.32
#